data_AF-A0A4U2ZNI4-F1
#
_entry.id   AF-A0A4U2ZNI4-F1
#
_cell.length_a   1.000
_cell.length_b   1.000
_cell.length_c   1.000
_cell.angle_alpha   90.00
_cell.angle_beta   90.00
_cell.angle_gamma   90.00
#
_symmetry.space_group_name_H-M   'P 1'
#
loop_
_entity.id
_entity.type
_entity.pdbx_description
1 polymer ?
#
loop_
_entity_poly.entity_id
_entity_poly.type
_entity_poly.pdbx_seq_one_letter_code
_entity_poly.pdbx_strand_id
1 'polypeptide(L)' 'DLAAGLVACSQAMGQSLREDVGMMFGQFHMKKAQAGAILLRLNKKKGWIIPPPLHVLQSDQA' A
#
# COMPACT_ATOMS: atom_id res chain seq x y z
N ASP A 1 2.87 -8.42 -7.46
CA ASP A 1 1.52 -8.94 -7.18
C ASP A 1 0.77 -8.14 -6.10
N LEU A 2 1.24 -8.09 -4.84
CA LEU A 2 0.51 -7.44 -3.74
C LEU A 2 0.06 -5.98 -4.01
N ALA A 3 0.96 -5.12 -4.50
CA ALA A 3 0.64 -3.72 -4.81
C ALA A 3 -0.38 -3.60 -5.96
N ALA A 4 -0.22 -4.39 -7.02
CA ALA A 4 -1.18 -4.44 -8.13
C ALA A 4 -2.56 -4.89 -7.63
N GLY A 5 -2.61 -5.91 -6.77
CA GLY A 5 -3.84 -6.37 -6.15
C GLY A 5 -4.50 -5.33 -5.24
N LEU A 6 -3.72 -4.53 -4.51
CA LEU A 6 -4.25 -3.44 -3.67
C LEU A 6 -4.96 -2.38 -4.54
N VAL A 7 -4.30 -1.97 -5.62
CA VAL A 7 -4.82 -1.00 -6.60
C VAL A 7 -6.05 -1.56 -7.32
N ALA A 8 -6.04 -2.85 -7.69
CA ALA A 8 -7.19 -3.50 -8.30
C ALA A 8 -8.41 -3.52 -7.36
N CYS A 9 -8.23 -3.80 -6.07
CA CYS A 9 -9.33 -3.71 -5.11
C CYS A 9 -9.89 -2.27 -5.01
N SER A 10 -9.04 -1.24 -5.03
CA SER A 10 -9.51 0.16 -5.04
C SER A 10 -10.32 0.50 -6.28
N GLN A 11 -9.87 0.05 -7.45
CA GLN A 11 -10.62 0.23 -8.70
C GLN A 11 -11.98 -0.47 -8.63
N ALA A 12 -12.01 -1.73 -8.18
CA ALA A 12 -13.24 -2.48 -8.03
C ALA A 12 -14.23 -1.81 -7.05
N MET A 13 -13.75 -1.27 -5.93
CA MET A 13 -14.58 -0.49 -5.01
C MET A 13 -15.17 0.75 -5.69
N GLY A 14 -14.34 1.54 -6.39
CA GLY A 14 -14.76 2.78 -7.03
C GLY A 14 -15.74 2.60 -8.20
N GLN A 15 -15.74 1.43 -8.84
CA GLN A 15 -16.69 1.07 -9.92
C GLN A 15 -17.92 0.29 -9.42
N SER A 16 -17.97 -0.10 -8.14
CA SER A 16 -19.07 -0.91 -7.61
C SER A 16 -20.29 -0.03 -7.34
N LEU A 17 -21.39 -0.32 -8.04
CA LEU A 17 -22.72 0.23 -7.71
C LEU A 17 -23.40 -0.57 -6.61
N ARG A 18 -23.07 -1.85 -6.49
CA ARG A 18 -23.55 -2.74 -5.44
C ARG A 18 -22.73 -2.52 -4.17
N GLU A 19 -23.41 -2.04 -3.12
CA GLU A 19 -22.78 -1.70 -1.84
C GLU A 19 -22.09 -2.90 -1.19
N ASP A 20 -22.70 -4.09 -1.27
CA ASP A 20 -22.14 -5.31 -0.70
C ASP A 20 -20.85 -5.76 -1.40
N VAL A 21 -20.79 -5.60 -2.73
CA VAL A 21 -19.58 -5.87 -3.52
C VAL A 21 -18.50 -4.85 -3.22
N GLY A 22 -18.87 -3.56 -3.13
CA GLY A 22 -17.95 -2.50 -2.71
C GLY A 22 -17.35 -2.78 -1.33
N MET A 23 -18.18 -3.16 -0.37
CA MET A 23 -17.73 -3.55 0.98
C MET A 23 -16.84 -4.79 0.96
N MET A 24 -17.15 -5.81 0.17
CA MET A 24 -16.32 -7.02 0.02
C MET A 24 -14.90 -6.66 -0.47
N PHE A 25 -14.79 -5.86 -1.53
CA PHE A 25 -13.48 -5.39 -2.00
C PHE A 25 -12.80 -4.46 -1.00
N GLY A 26 -13.55 -3.68 -0.20
CA GLY A 26 -13.02 -2.92 0.93
C GLY A 26 -12.32 -3.80 1.97
N GLN A 27 -12.92 -4.93 2.34
CA GLN A 27 -12.30 -5.90 3.26
C GLN A 27 -11.02 -6.50 2.66
N PHE A 28 -11.03 -6.84 1.37
CA PHE A 28 -9.83 -7.35 0.68
C PHE A 28 -8.73 -6.31 0.59
N HIS A 29 -9.08 -5.05 0.29
CA HIS A 29 -8.16 -3.94 0.24
C HIS A 29 -7.44 -3.76 1.59
N MET A 30 -8.19 -3.74 2.70
CA MET A 30 -7.61 -3.60 4.04
C MET A 30 -6.63 -4.73 4.40
N LYS A 31 -6.98 -5.98 4.08
CA LYS A 31 -6.07 -7.12 4.30
C LYS A 31 -4.78 -6.98 3.48
N LYS A 32 -4.87 -6.53 2.22
CA LYS A 32 -3.68 -6.29 1.38
C LYS A 32 -2.84 -5.12 1.88
N ALA A 33 -3.47 -4.05 2.37
CA ALA A 33 -2.75 -2.91 2.95
C ALA A 33 -1.94 -3.33 4.19
N GLN A 34 -2.55 -4.11 5.09
CA GLN A 34 -1.87 -4.67 6.25
C GLN A 34 -0.71 -5.59 5.85
N ALA A 35 -0.92 -6.49 4.88
CA ALA A 35 0.15 -7.33 4.34
C ALA A 35 1.29 -6.50 3.72
N GLY A 36 0.97 -5.38 3.06
CA GLY A 36 1.95 -4.47 2.48
C GLY A 36 2.86 -3.83 3.54
N ALA A 37 2.28 -3.43 4.68
CA ALA A 37 3.05 -2.89 5.80
C ALA A 37 4.00 -3.93 6.42
N ILE A 38 3.54 -5.17 6.57
CA ILE A 38 4.36 -6.29 7.07
C ILE A 38 5.51 -6.57 6.09
N LEU A 39 5.20 -6.65 4.80
CA LEU A 39 6.20 -6.88 3.74
C LEU A 39 7.24 -5.77 3.69
N LEU A 40 6.83 -4.50 3.80
CA LEU A 40 7.75 -3.36 3.87
C LEU A 40 8.71 -3.51 5.07
N ARG A 41 8.18 -3.85 6.26
CA ARG A 41 8.99 -4.05 7.45
C ARG A 41 9.99 -5.19 7.27
N LEU A 42 9.57 -6.29 6.65
CA LEU A 42 10.46 -7.42 6.34
C LEU A 42 11.57 -7.02 5.37
N ASN A 43 11.22 -6.36 4.27
CA ASN A 43 12.18 -5.92 3.25
C ASN A 43 13.21 -4.96 3.85
N LYS A 44 12.78 -4.03 4.73
CA LYS A 44 13.70 -3.17 5.50
C LYS A 44 14.65 -4.00 6.36
N LYS A 45 14.12 -4.93 7.15
CA LYS A 45 14.94 -5.81 8.03
C LYS A 45 15.95 -6.67 7.27
N LYS A 46 15.63 -7.06 6.04
CA LYS A 46 16.51 -7.88 5.21
C LYS A 46 17.44 -7.08 4.31
N GLY A 47 17.33 -5.75 4.30
CA GLY A 47 18.13 -4.90 3.40
C GLY A 47 17.77 -5.07 1.92
N TRP A 48 16.57 -5.57 1.61
CA TRP A 48 16.13 -5.81 0.23
C TRP A 48 15.53 -4.57 -0.44
N ILE A 49 15.36 -3.48 0.30
CA ILE A 49 14.82 -2.23 -0.25
C ILE A 49 15.96 -1.44 -0.88
N ILE A 50 15.79 -1.14 -2.16
CA ILE A 50 16.55 -0.09 -2.83
C ILE A 50 15.92 1.25 -2.42
N PRO A 51 16.61 2.10 -1.65
CA PRO A 51 16.04 3.38 -1.22
C PRO A 51 15.83 4.28 -2.44
N PRO A 52 14.68 4.95 -2.57
CA PRO A 52 14.50 5.99 -3.57
C PRO A 52 15.38 7.21 -3.21
N PRO A 53 15.55 8.18 -4.13
CA PRO A 53 16.14 9.47 -3.79
C PRO A 53 15.42 10.07 -2.58
N LEU A 54 16.18 10.42 -1.54
CA LEU A 54 15.64 10.99 -0.32
C LEU A 54 15.71 12.51 -0.40
N HIS A 55 14.64 13.19 0.01
CA HIS A 55 14.67 14.63 0.20
C HIS A 55 15.49 14.94 1.45
N VAL A 56 16.60 15.67 1.29
CA VAL A 56 17.47 16.08 2.39
C VAL A 56 17.17 17.53 2.70
N LEU A 57 16.54 17.78 3.85
CA LEU A 57 16.43 19.15 4.40
C LEU A 57 17.81 19.51 4.96
N GLN A 58 18.40 20.62 4.49
CA GLN A 58 19.60 21.17 5.13
C GLN A 58 19.24 21.66 6.53
N SER A 59 20.03 21.24 7.52
CA SER A 59 19.80 21.49 8.95
C SER A 59 19.82 22.96 9.36
N ASP A 60 20.10 23.89 8.44
CA ASP A 60 20.27 25.32 8.71
C ASP A 60 19.00 26.15 8.42
N GLN A 61 17.89 25.48 8.10
CA GLN A 61 16.56 26.09 7.98
C GLN A 61 15.60 25.49 9.03
N ALA A 62 15.89 25.74 10.31
CA ALA A 62 14.97 25.49 11.43
C ALA A 62 15.07 26.63 12.44
#